data_AF-A0A2S5VS25-F1
#
_entry.id   AF-A0A2S5VS25-F1
#
_cell.length_a   1.000
_cell.length_b   1.000
_cell.length_c   1.000
_cell.angle_alpha   90.00
_cell.angle_beta   90.00
_cell.angle_gamma   90.00
#
_symmetry.space_group_name_H-M   'P 1'
#
loop_
_entity.id
_entity.type
_entity.pdbx_description
1 polymer ?
#
loop_
_entity_poly.entity_id
_entity_poly.type
_entity_poly.pdbx_seq_one_letter_code
_entity_poly.pdbx_strand_id
1 'polypeptide(L)' 'MSDALIAGAVVLPLLLAYVVLVGAALLQVVRDRNVTGVARDVWIVVIVLFPVLGTIAWYGVGHRTAEARGTLARLRLGA' A
#
# COMPACT_ATOMS: atom_id res chain seq x y z
N MET A 1 19.11 8.28 -19.21
CA MET A 1 18.39 8.97 -18.12
C MET A 1 18.87 8.36 -16.82
N SER A 2 19.22 9.15 -15.81
CA SER A 2 19.69 8.60 -14.53
C SER A 2 18.57 7.88 -13.80
N ASP A 3 18.89 6.81 -13.08
CA ASP A 3 17.91 5.99 -12.33
C ASP A 3 17.08 6.83 -11.35
N ALA A 4 17.69 7.87 -10.77
CA ALA A 4 17.02 8.83 -9.90
C ALA A 4 15.89 9.62 -10.59
N LEU A 5 16.05 9.95 -11.88
CA LEU A 5 15.01 10.66 -12.64
C LEU A 5 13.83 9.73 -12.95
N ILE A 6 14.11 8.46 -13.26
CA ILE A 6 13.06 7.45 -13.51
C ILE A 6 12.31 7.16 -12.21
N ALA A 7 13.03 6.97 -11.10
CA ALA A 7 12.45 6.81 -9.78
C ALA A 7 11.60 8.02 -9.41
N GLY A 8 12.11 9.24 -9.59
CA GLY A 8 11.37 10.47 -9.33
C GLY A 8 10.08 10.59 -10.15
N ALA A 9 10.14 10.29 -11.44
CA ALA A 9 9.00 10.36 -12.35
C ALA A 9 7.87 9.37 -12.01
N VAL A 10 8.18 8.27 -11.33
CA VAL A 10 7.19 7.26 -10.91
C VAL A 10 6.75 7.47 -9.47
N VAL A 11 7.69 7.66 -8.54
CA VAL A 11 7.42 7.75 -7.11
C VAL A 11 6.64 9.02 -6.77
N LEU A 12 6.97 10.15 -7.38
CA LEU A 12 6.33 11.42 -7.04
C LEU A 12 4.84 11.46 -7.40
N PRO A 13 4.39 11.08 -8.61
CA PRO A 13 2.97 10.99 -8.92
C PRO A 13 2.21 9.99 -8.05
N LEU A 14 2.83 8.84 -7.74
CA LEU A 14 2.22 7.83 -6.87
C LEU A 14 2.03 8.37 -5.44
N LEU A 15 3.03 9.06 -4.90
CA LEU A 15 2.94 9.68 -3.59
C LEU A 15 1.86 10.77 -3.56
N LEU A 16 1.78 11.61 -4.59
CA LEU A 16 0.74 12.63 -4.71
C LEU A 16 -0.66 11.99 -4.79
N ALA A 17 -0.83 11.00 -5.66
CA ALA A 17 -2.10 10.27 -5.79
C ALA A 17 -2.52 9.64 -4.47
N TYR A 18 -1.57 9.01 -3.75
CA TYR A 18 -1.82 8.44 -2.44
C TYR A 18 -2.32 9.49 -1.43
N VAL A 19 -1.61 10.62 -1.30
CA VAL A 19 -2.01 11.71 -0.39
C VAL A 19 -3.39 12.26 -0.73
N VAL A 20 -3.67 12.49 -2.02
CA VAL A 20 -4.96 12.98 -2.49
C VAL A 20 -6.08 12.00 -2.18
N LEU A 21 -5.90 10.71 -2.45
CA LEU A 21 -6.92 9.69 -2.22
C LEU A 21 -7.19 9.47 -0.72
N VAL A 22 -6.15 9.38 0.10
CA VAL A 22 -6.31 9.24 1.56
C VAL A 22 -6.98 10.49 2.14
N GLY A 23 -6.54 11.69 1.74
CA GLY A 23 -7.15 12.94 2.17
C GLY A 23 -8.62 13.06 1.76
N ALA A 24 -8.95 12.71 0.51
CA ALA A 24 -10.32 12.71 0.01
C ALA A 24 -11.20 11.71 0.78
N ALA A 25 -10.70 10.51 1.06
CA ALA A 25 -11.43 9.50 1.83
C ALA A 25 -11.70 9.97 3.27
N LEU A 26 -10.71 10.54 3.95
CA LEU A 26 -10.90 11.11 5.29
C LEU A 26 -11.91 12.24 5.28
N LEU A 27 -11.82 13.14 4.30
CA LEU A 27 -12.75 14.26 4.16
C LEU A 27 -14.18 13.77 3.90
N GLN A 28 -14.34 12.73 3.08
CA GLN A 28 -15.63 12.10 2.81
C GLN A 28 -16.23 11.51 4.08
N VAL A 29 -15.47 10.73 4.84
CA VAL A 29 -15.92 10.08 6.09
C VAL A 29 -16.30 11.12 7.16
N VAL A 30 -15.54 12.20 7.29
CA VAL A 30 -15.84 13.28 8.25
C VAL A 30 -17.08 14.08 7.83
N ARG A 31 -17.25 14.34 6.52
CA ARG A 31 -18.40 15.10 5.99
C ARG A 31 -19.68 14.28 5.93
N ASP A 32 -19.60 12.96 5.90
CA ASP A 32 -20.77 12.10 5.84
C ASP A 32 -21.56 12.16 7.15
N ARG A 33 -22.77 12.72 7.09
CA ARG A 33 -23.69 12.85 8.23
C ARG A 33 -24.51 11.60 8.49
N ASN A 34 -24.51 10.63 7.58
CA ASN A 34 -25.26 9.39 7.70
C ASN A 34 -24.45 8.27 8.39
N VAL A 35 -23.15 8.48 8.61
CA VAL A 35 -22.28 7.55 9.33
C VAL A 35 -22.33 7.85 10.82
N THR A 36 -22.62 6.82 11.63
CA THR A 36 -22.63 6.92 13.09
C THR A 36 -21.23 7.25 13.63
N GLY A 37 -21.13 7.89 14.80
CA GLY A 37 -19.84 8.33 15.36
C GLY A 37 -18.81 7.19 15.47
N VAL A 38 -19.22 6.04 16.01
CA VAL A 38 -18.34 4.86 16.12
C VAL A 38 -17.90 4.33 14.76
N ALA A 39 -18.82 4.24 13.78
CA ALA A 39 -18.47 3.78 12.44
C ALA A 39 -17.49 4.74 11.75
N ARG A 40 -17.62 6.05 11.98
CA ARG A 40 -16.70 7.07 11.46
C ARG A 40 -15.29 6.86 12.01
N ASP A 41 -15.16 6.66 13.32
CA ASP A 41 -13.85 6.46 13.96
C ASP A 41 -13.16 5.20 13.43
N VAL A 42 -13.91 4.10 13.27
CA VAL A 42 -13.39 2.87 12.66
C VAL A 42 -12.91 3.12 11.24
N TRP A 43 -13.67 3.86 10.42
CA TRP A 43 -13.25 4.17 9.05
C TRP A 43 -11.99 5.02 8.99
N ILE A 44 -11.85 6.01 9.86
CA ILE A 44 -10.63 6.83 9.94
C ILE A 44 -9.43 5.93 10.27
N VAL A 45 -9.58 5.07 11.29
CA VAL A 45 -8.52 4.14 11.70
C VAL A 45 -8.15 3.20 10.55
N VAL A 46 -9.13 2.63 9.83
CA VAL A 46 -8.88 1.76 8.68
C VAL A 46 -8.15 2.50 7.56
N ILE A 47 -8.60 3.71 7.20
CA ILE A 47 -8.00 4.50 6.12
C ILE A 47 -6.53 4.83 6.42
N VAL A 48 -6.19 5.07 7.69
CA VAL A 48 -4.82 5.41 8.11
C VAL A 48 -3.94 4.18 8.32
N LEU A 49 -4.45 3.13 8.97
CA LEU A 49 -3.64 1.97 9.34
C LEU A 49 -3.49 0.97 8.21
N PHE A 50 -4.49 0.81 7.33
CA PHE A 50 -4.45 -0.18 6.27
C PHE A 50 -3.26 -0.01 5.31
N PRO A 51 -2.88 1.21 4.87
CA PRO A 51 -1.68 1.41 4.07
C PRO A 51 -0.39 0.99 4.78
N VAL A 52 -0.28 1.30 6.08
CA VAL A 52 0.88 0.93 6.90
C VAL A 52 0.96 -0.59 7.03
N LEU A 53 -0.15 -1.23 7.41
CA LEU A 53 -0.25 -2.67 7.56
C LEU A 53 0.00 -3.41 6.25
N GLY A 54 -0.52 -2.92 5.12
CA GLY A 54 -0.27 -3.47 3.80
C GLY A 54 1.21 -3.42 3.42
N THR A 55 1.88 -2.31 3.76
CA THR A 55 3.32 -2.16 3.53
C THR A 55 4.12 -3.16 4.38
N ILE A 56 3.81 -3.24 5.68
CA ILE A 56 4.45 -4.21 6.60
C ILE A 56 4.21 -5.65 6.14
N ALA A 57 2.98 -5.98 5.72
CA ALA A 57 2.62 -7.31 5.23
C ALA A 57 3.39 -7.67 3.96
N TRP A 58 3.60 -6.72 3.04
CA TRP A 58 4.38 -6.94 1.83
C TRP A 58 5.84 -7.26 2.14
N TYR A 59 6.49 -6.47 3.01
CA TYR A 59 7.88 -6.73 3.41
C TYR A 59 8.00 -8.01 4.25
N GLY A 60 7.00 -8.30 5.09
CA GLY A 60 6.98 -9.50 5.93
C GLY A 60 6.71 -10.79 5.16
N VAL A 61 5.83 -10.78 4.17
CA VAL A 61 5.34 -12.01 3.50
C VAL A 61 5.66 -12.03 2.01
N GLY A 62 5.34 -10.95 1.30
CA GLY A 62 5.50 -10.84 -0.15
C GLY A 62 6.95 -10.95 -0.63
N HIS A 63 7.89 -10.33 0.11
CA HIS A 63 9.30 -10.38 -0.26
C HIS A 63 9.87 -11.81 -0.18
N ARG A 64 9.54 -12.55 0.88
CA ARG A 64 10.05 -13.91 1.11
C ARG A 64 9.48 -14.93 0.12
N THR A 65 8.30 -14.68 -0.45
CA THR A 65 7.67 -15.62 -1.39
C THR A 65 8.33 -15.60 -2.77
N ALA A 66 8.89 -14.47 -3.20
CA ALA A 66 9.64 -14.36 -4.44
C ALA A 66 10.96 -15.19 -4.38
N GLU A 67 11.66 -15.12 -3.26
CA GLU A 67 12.89 -15.89 -3.02
C GLU A 67 12.60 -17.41 -2.99
N ALA A 68 11.55 -17.82 -2.28
CA ALA A 68 11.14 -19.23 -2.21
C ALA A 68 10.81 -19.81 -3.59
N ARG A 69 10.16 -19.04 -4.48
CA ARG A 69 9.89 -19.46 -5.87
C ARG A 69 11.17 -19.62 -6.69
N GLY A 70 12.15 -18.73 -6.52
CA GLY A 70 13.43 -18.81 -7.21
C GLY A 70 14.19 -20.10 -6.88
N THR A 71 14.19 -20.50 -5.61
CA THR A 71 14.83 -21.74 -5.15
C THR A 71 14.13 -22.99 -5.67
N LEU A 72 12.79 -23.03 -5.65
CA LEU A 72 12.01 -24.15 -6.21
C LEU A 72 12.17 -24.28 -7.73
N ALA A 73 12.24 -23.16 -8.46
CA ALA A 73 12.45 -23.18 -9.90
C ALA A 73 13.83 -23.77 -10.27
N ARG A 74 14.88 -23.47 -9.48
CA ARG A 74 16.22 -24.05 -9.67
C ARG A 74 16.25 -25.55 -9.40
N LEU A 75 15.56 -26.00 -8.36
CA LEU A 75 15.46 -27.43 -8.04
C LEU A 75 14.68 -28.21 -9.10
N ARG A 76 13.65 -27.62 -9.71
CA ARG A 76 12.86 -28.24 -10.78
C ARG A 76 13.60 -28.34 -12.12
N LEU A 77 14.54 -27.44 -12.41
CA LEU A 77 15.33 -27.45 -13.64
C LEU A 77 16.59 -28.34 -13.55
N GLY A 78 16.96 -28.76 -12.33
CA GLY A 78 18.07 -29.68 -12.09
C GLY A 78 17.65 -31.15 -11.92
N ALA A 79 16.35 -31.46 -12.08
CA ALA A 79 15.76 -32.80 -12.04
C ALA A 79 15.29 -33.21 -13.44
#